data_AF-A0A920LSP6-F1
#
_entry.id   AF-A0A920LSP6-F1
#
_cell.length_a   1.000
_cell.length_b   1.000
_cell.length_c   1.000
_cell.angle_alpha   90.00
_cell.angle_beta   90.00
_cell.angle_gamma   90.00
#
_symmetry.space_group_name_H-M   'P 1'
#
loop_
_entity.id
_entity.type
_entity.pdbx_description
1 polymer ?
#
loop_
_entity_poly.entity_id
_entity_poly.type
_entity_poly.pdbx_seq_one_letter_code
_entity_poly.pdbx_strand_id
1 'polypeptide(L)' 'MRLHIIAFGKQKNHPSYELTQTYFNRLPFSGTIVELEGSRSSNSGGISEEGEKSN' A
#
# COMPACT_ATOMS: atom_id res chain seq x y z
N MET A 1 -19.34 -17.55 -8.23
CA MET A 1 -18.02 -17.02 -8.66
C MET A 1 -17.37 -16.34 -7.46
N ARG A 2 -16.05 -16.50 -7.25
CA ARG A 2 -15.29 -15.89 -6.16
C ARG A 2 -14.25 -14.92 -6.70
N LEU A 3 -14.10 -13.75 -6.09
CA LEU A 3 -13.17 -12.70 -6.51
C LEU A 3 -12.21 -12.36 -5.37
N HIS A 4 -10.91 -12.48 -5.59
CA HIS A 4 -9.89 -12.06 -4.63
C HIS A 4 -9.00 -10.98 -5.25
N ILE A 5 -8.82 -9.87 -4.55
CA ILE A 5 -7.96 -8.76 -4.97
C ILE A 5 -6.73 -8.74 -4.06
N ILE A 6 -5.53 -8.76 -4.64
CA ILE A 6 -4.28 -8.60 -3.92
C ILE A 6 -3.74 -7.20 -4.23
N ALA A 7 -3.59 -6.37 -3.21
CA ALA A 7 -3.08 -5.01 -3.32
C ALA A 7 -1.74 -4.87 -2.60
N PHE A 8 -0.78 -4.17 -3.20
CA PHE A 8 0.52 -3.88 -2.59
C PHE A 8 0.52 -2.47 -1.99
N GLY A 9 0.93 -2.35 -0.74
CA GLY A 9 0.99 -1.07 -0.01
C GLY A 9 -0.20 -0.86 0.94
N LYS A 10 0.00 -0.08 2.00
CA LYS A 10 -1.03 0.21 3.01
C LYS A 10 -2.04 1.20 2.45
N GLN A 11 -3.25 0.73 2.13
CA GLN A 11 -4.33 1.63 1.70
C GLN A 11 -5.16 2.16 2.87
N LYS A 12 -5.10 1.58 4.07
CA LYS A 12 -5.91 2.00 5.24
C LYS A 12 -5.91 3.50 5.55
N ASN A 13 -4.82 4.21 5.24
CA ASN A 13 -4.69 5.66 5.48
C ASN A 13 -4.95 6.51 4.22
N HIS A 14 -5.27 5.87 3.09
CA HIS A 14 -5.56 6.54 1.84
C HIS A 14 -7.05 6.93 1.77
N PRO A 15 -7.40 8.14 1.29
CA PRO A 15 -8.79 8.60 1.21
C PRO A 15 -9.73 7.67 0.42
N SER A 16 -9.18 6.87 -0.50
CA SER A 16 -9.98 5.95 -1.32
C SER A 16 -10.30 4.61 -0.63
N TYR A 17 -9.75 4.31 0.54
CA TYR A 17 -9.88 3.00 1.17
C TYR A 17 -11.35 2.62 1.45
N GLU A 18 -12.09 3.53 2.08
CA GLU A 18 -13.51 3.29 2.41
C GLU A 18 -14.36 3.12 1.14
N LEU A 19 -14.07 3.91 0.11
CA LEU A 19 -14.74 3.81 -1.19
C LEU A 19 -14.47 2.45 -1.83
N THR A 20 -13.21 2.02 -1.90
CA THR A 20 -12.82 0.71 -2.44
C THR A 20 -13.55 -0.42 -1.72
N GLN A 21 -13.57 -0.42 -0.38
CA GLN A 21 -14.26 -1.44 0.39
C GLN A 21 -15.79 -1.42 0.15
N THR A 22 -16.38 -0.23 0.08
CA THR A 22 -17.83 -0.04 -0.15
C THR A 22 -18.25 -0.61 -1.50
N TYR A 23 -17.52 -0.30 -2.57
CA TYR A 23 -17.85 -0.80 -3.91
C TYR A 23 -17.57 -2.30 -4.04
N PHE A 24 -16.48 -2.79 -3.45
CA PHE A 24 -16.17 -4.21 -3.46
C PHE A 24 -17.27 -5.04 -2.78
N ASN A 25 -17.78 -4.59 -1.63
CA ASN A 25 -18.86 -5.27 -0.90
C ASN A 25 -20.21 -5.28 -1.64
N ARG A 26 -20.40 -4.42 -2.64
CA ARG A 26 -21.62 -4.38 -3.47
C ARG A 26 -21.57 -5.33 -4.67
N LEU A 27 -20.41 -5.90 -4.99
CA LEU A 27 -20.28 -6.81 -6.11
C LEU A 27 -21.10 -8.09 -5.85
N PRO A 28 -21.73 -8.69 -6.88
CA PRO A 28 -22.48 -9.93 -6.74
C PRO A 28 -21.57 -11.17 -6.66
N PHE A 29 -20.41 -11.03 -6.01
CA PHE A 29 -19.37 -12.04 -5.88
C PHE A 29 -18.92 -12.14 -4.42
N SER A 30 -18.63 -13.36 -3.97
CA SER A 30 -17.99 -13.55 -2.66
C SER A 30 -16.49 -13.39 -2.79
N GLY A 31 -15.85 -12.69 -1.85
CA GLY A 31 -14.47 -12.29 -2.04
C GLY A 31 -13.86 -11.50 -0.90
N THR A 32 -12.56 -11.25 -0.99
CA THR A 32 -11.81 -10.40 -0.05
C THR A 32 -10.76 -9.58 -0.79
N ILE A 33 -10.43 -8.42 -0.23
CA ILE A 33 -9.24 -7.65 -0.58
C ILE A 33 -8.16 -7.99 0.44
N VAL A 34 -6.99 -8.44 -0.03
CA VAL A 34 -5.84 -8.75 0.81
C VAL A 34 -4.77 -7.70 0.53
N GLU A 35 -4.43 -6.92 1.56
CA GLU A 35 -3.34 -5.95 1.49
C GLU A 35 -2.02 -6.63 1.90
N LEU A 36 -1.03 -6.55 1.04
CA LEU A 36 0.33 -7.00 1.32
C LEU A 36 1.20 -5.78 1.60
N GLU A 37 1.93 -5.83 2.71
CA GLU A 37 2.95 -4.84 3.01
C GLU A 37 4.06 -4.99 1.96
N GLY A 38 4.28 -3.94 1.16
CA GLY A 38 5.40 -3.89 0.25
C GLY A 38 6.67 -3.94 1.09
N SER A 39 7.30 -5.10 1.19
CA SER A 39 8.58 -5.27 1.87
C SER A 39 9.59 -4.36 1.20
N ARG A 40 9.84 -3.20 1.81
CA ARG A 40 11.07 -2.44 1.59
C ARG A 40 12.18 -3.37 2.06
N SER A 41 12.97 -3.88 1.13
CA SER A 41 14.23 -4.54 1.45
C SER A 41 15.04 -3.59 2.34
N SER A 42 15.23 -3.97 3.59
CA SER A 42 16.16 -3.32 4.51
C SER A 42 17.60 -3.57 4.04
N ASN A 43 18.19 -2.56 3.41
CA ASN A 43 19.64 -2.36 3.22
C ASN A 43 19.76 -0.85 2.90
N SER A 44 20.45 0.01 3.61
CA SER A 44 21.49 -0.07 4.62
C SER A 44 21.48 1.31 5.31
N GLY A 45 21.70 1.41 6.62
CA GLY A 45 22.97 1.97 7.10
C GLY A 45 23.09 3.46 6.77
N GLY A 46 22.71 4.31 7.72
CA GLY A 46 22.66 5.76 7.53
C GLY A 46 24.00 6.41 7.27
N ILE A 47 23.97 7.56 6.59
CA ILE A 47 24.91 8.66 6.76
C ILE A 47 24.14 9.95 6.45
N SER A 48 23.89 10.75 7.49
CA SER A 48 23.58 12.18 7.40
C SER A 48 24.91 12.92 7.27
N GLU A 49 25.15 13.59 6.14
CA GLU A 49 26.01 14.77 5.98
C GLU A 49 25.39 15.52 4.77
N GLU A 50 24.67 16.62 4.93
CA GLU A 50 25.17 17.99 5.18
C GLU A 50 26.51 18.25 4.49
N GLY A 51 26.43 18.78 3.27
CA GLY A 51 27.58 19.20 2.47
C GLY A 51 27.26 20.53 1.81
N GLU A 52 27.74 21.60 2.45
CA GLU A 52 27.61 22.99 2.07
C GLU A 52 28.13 23.30 0.65
N LYS A 53 27.58 24.39 0.09
CA LYS A 53 28.12 25.13 -1.05
C LYS A 53 29.64 25.32 -0.94
N SER A 54 30.38 25.01 -2.00
CA SER A 54 31.56 25.78 -2.46
C SER A 54 32.07 25.24 -3.79
N ASN A 55 31.82 25.96 -4.88
CA ASN A 55 32.79 26.44 -5.88
C ASN A 55 32.05 27.11 -7.04
#